data_AF-A0A3S8U329-F1
#
_entry.id   AF-A0A3S8U329-F1
#
_cell.length_a   1.000
_cell.length_b   1.000
_cell.length_c   1.000
_cell.angle_alpha   90.00
_cell.angle_beta   90.00
_cell.angle_gamma   90.00
#
_symmetry.space_group_name_H-M   'P 1'
#
loop_
_entity.id
_entity.type
_entity.pdbx_description
1 polymer ?
#
loop_
_entity_poly.entity_id
_entity_poly.type
_entity_poly.pdbx_seq_one_letter_code
_entity_poly.pdbx_strand_id
1 'polypeptide(L)'
;MRSFLAIAVLVTGGQALALTPPPPCEGSESGMQIYGLQVLDPDTGASGVTVESYQVSMKPDSSPEGVYRQVPPPVDALDGFFGVRVTHCPSGTFHAINTGQGPETVAASLAATEFLRDRVKDGKLVGRGDLASAVRAVYGKQITLRETEETCGCSVAFPDLKPKGMTPYAQRTDTTTNY
;
A
#
# COMPACT_ATOMS: atom_id res chain seq x y z
N MET A 1 -57.76 -18.19 27.42
CA MET A 1 -57.63 -16.72 27.25
C MET A 1 -56.17 -16.40 27.04
N ARG A 2 -55.89 -15.49 26.09
CA ARG A 2 -54.60 -15.29 25.41
C ARG A 2 -53.55 -14.61 26.31
N SER A 3 -52.36 -15.21 26.43
CA SER A 3 -51.13 -14.51 26.82
C SER A 3 -50.35 -14.18 25.55
N PHE A 4 -50.16 -12.90 25.25
CA PHE A 4 -49.23 -12.44 24.22
C PHE A 4 -47.93 -12.03 24.91
N LEU A 5 -46.85 -12.76 24.68
CA LEU A 5 -45.50 -12.35 25.05
C LEU A 5 -44.88 -11.65 23.83
N ALA A 6 -44.57 -10.36 23.98
CA ALA A 6 -43.90 -9.55 22.97
C ALA A 6 -42.41 -9.91 22.91
N ILE A 7 -41.90 -10.27 21.73
CA ILE A 7 -40.47 -10.40 21.47
C ILE A 7 -40.02 -9.11 20.79
N ALA A 8 -39.29 -8.29 21.54
CA ALA A 8 -38.60 -7.12 21.02
C ALA A 8 -37.41 -7.57 20.16
N VAL A 9 -37.51 -7.39 18.85
CA VAL A 9 -36.36 -7.54 17.94
C VAL A 9 -35.50 -6.28 18.08
N LEU A 10 -34.42 -6.40 18.87
CA LEU A 10 -33.34 -5.44 18.91
C LEU A 10 -32.60 -5.51 17.57
N VAL A 11 -32.92 -4.58 16.67
CA VAL A 11 -32.08 -4.28 15.50
C VAL A 11 -30.81 -3.66 16.04
N THR A 12 -29.76 -4.46 16.25
CA THR A 12 -28.44 -3.95 16.57
C THR A 12 -27.92 -3.20 15.35
N GLY A 13 -27.81 -1.88 15.51
CA GLY A 13 -27.31 -0.97 14.51
C GLY A 13 -25.97 -1.45 13.96
N GLY A 14 -25.96 -1.76 12.66
CA GLY A 14 -24.72 -1.78 11.90
C GLY A 14 -24.14 -0.39 11.99
N GLN A 15 -23.02 -0.25 12.71
CA GLN A 15 -22.22 0.95 12.61
C GLN A 15 -21.75 1.02 11.16
N ALA A 16 -22.41 1.87 10.38
CA ALA A 16 -21.85 2.39 9.15
C ALA A 16 -20.54 3.08 9.57
N LEU A 17 -19.42 2.39 9.38
CA LEU A 17 -18.10 3.01 9.46
C LEU A 17 -18.14 4.16 8.47
N ALA A 18 -17.98 5.36 9.02
CA ALA A 18 -18.18 6.62 8.34
C ALA A 18 -17.46 6.65 6.99
N LEU A 19 -18.22 7.05 5.97
CA LEU A 19 -17.86 7.23 4.56
C LEU A 19 -16.85 8.36 4.32
N THR A 20 -15.96 8.66 5.28
CA THR A 20 -14.82 9.51 4.97
C THR A 20 -13.76 8.60 4.37
N PRO A 21 -13.48 8.68 3.05
CA PRO A 21 -12.36 7.93 2.51
C PRO A 21 -11.13 8.32 3.34
N PRO A 22 -10.36 7.33 3.81
CA PRO A 22 -9.09 7.62 4.48
C PRO A 22 -8.29 8.57 3.59
N PRO A 23 -7.54 9.54 4.17
CA PRO A 23 -6.77 10.48 3.37
C PRO A 23 -5.93 9.69 2.36
N PRO A 24 -5.87 10.12 1.10
CA PRO A 24 -5.14 9.37 0.09
C PRO A 24 -3.70 9.21 0.60
N CYS A 25 -3.15 8.01 0.47
CA CYS A 25 -1.74 7.77 0.75
C CYS A 25 -0.90 8.41 -0.35
N GLU A 26 -0.82 9.72 -0.26
CA GLU A 26 -0.18 10.63 -1.19
C GLU A 26 0.81 11.50 -0.41
N GLY A 27 2.06 11.48 -0.84
CA GLY A 27 3.10 12.22 -0.14
C GLY A 27 4.49 11.79 -0.55
N SER A 28 5.45 12.13 0.29
CA SER A 28 6.81 11.60 0.20
C SER A 28 7.19 10.85 1.47
N GLU A 29 7.75 9.66 1.33
CA GLU A 29 8.35 8.83 2.38
C GLU A 29 9.83 8.61 2.04
N SER A 30 10.76 9.00 2.93
CA SER A 30 12.20 8.75 2.76
C SER A 30 12.77 9.11 1.37
N GLY A 31 12.34 10.25 0.80
CA GLY A 31 12.80 10.70 -0.53
C GLY A 31 12.08 10.05 -1.71
N MET A 32 11.04 9.25 -1.45
CA MET A 32 10.21 8.59 -2.46
C MET A 32 8.82 9.19 -2.47
N GLN A 33 8.30 9.53 -3.64
CA GLN A 33 6.93 9.96 -3.83
C GLN A 33 6.04 8.71 -3.92
N ILE A 34 4.98 8.72 -3.10
CA ILE A 34 3.95 7.69 -3.07
C ILE A 34 2.60 8.29 -3.40
N TYR A 35 1.80 7.56 -4.19
CA TYR A 35 0.45 7.94 -4.59
C TYR A 35 -0.27 6.76 -5.24
N GLY A 36 -1.58 6.91 -5.50
CA GLY A 36 -2.33 5.92 -6.27
C GLY A 36 -2.41 4.55 -5.58
N LEU A 37 -2.63 4.55 -4.26
CA LEU A 37 -2.78 3.34 -3.47
C LEU A 37 -3.91 2.45 -4.01
N GLN A 38 -3.60 1.18 -4.21
CA GLN A 38 -4.54 0.13 -4.56
C GLN A 38 -4.38 -1.06 -3.61
N VAL A 39 -5.49 -1.71 -3.32
CA VAL A 39 -5.51 -3.01 -2.65
C VAL A 39 -5.55 -4.07 -3.74
N LEU A 40 -4.74 -5.12 -3.61
CA LEU A 40 -4.69 -6.20 -4.60
C LEU A 40 -6.07 -6.88 -4.77
N ASP A 41 -6.83 -6.96 -3.69
CA ASP A 41 -8.15 -7.58 -3.63
C ASP A 41 -9.20 -6.68 -2.97
N PRO A 42 -9.59 -5.58 -3.62
CA PRO A 42 -10.38 -4.52 -2.98
C PRO A 42 -11.75 -5.00 -2.49
N ASP A 43 -12.31 -6.06 -3.10
CA ASP A 43 -13.60 -6.62 -2.71
C ASP A 43 -13.55 -7.46 -1.44
N THR A 44 -12.41 -8.13 -1.17
CA THR A 44 -12.27 -9.10 -0.07
C THR A 44 -11.36 -8.62 1.04
N GLY A 45 -10.33 -7.83 0.74
CA GLY A 45 -9.30 -7.39 1.70
C GLY A 45 -8.58 -8.54 2.40
N ALA A 46 -8.65 -9.75 1.86
CA ALA A 46 -8.08 -10.96 2.43
C ALA A 46 -6.59 -11.09 2.13
N SER A 47 -6.07 -10.46 1.06
CA SER A 47 -4.67 -10.64 0.65
C SER A 47 -3.67 -10.02 1.63
N GLY A 48 -4.03 -8.90 2.26
CA GLY A 48 -3.11 -8.08 3.04
C GLY A 48 -2.01 -7.42 2.20
N VAL A 49 -2.24 -7.20 0.91
CA VAL A 49 -1.26 -6.64 -0.04
C VAL A 49 -1.75 -5.31 -0.60
N THR A 50 -0.88 -4.30 -0.56
CA THR A 50 -1.10 -3.01 -1.22
C THR A 50 -0.12 -2.82 -2.38
N VAL A 51 -0.55 -2.04 -3.36
CA VAL A 51 0.24 -1.61 -4.52
C VAL A 51 0.11 -0.10 -4.63
N GLU A 52 1.22 0.61 -4.74
CA GLU A 52 1.20 2.06 -4.91
C GLU A 52 2.31 2.51 -5.86
N SER A 53 2.11 3.67 -6.48
CA SER A 53 3.16 4.32 -7.24
C SER A 53 4.32 4.65 -6.30
N TYR A 54 5.54 4.42 -6.77
CA TYR A 54 6.76 4.59 -5.99
C TYR A 54 7.85 5.11 -6.93
N GLN A 55 8.25 6.36 -6.73
CA GLN A 55 9.26 7.00 -7.58
C GLN A 55 10.10 7.98 -6.76
N VAL A 56 11.29 8.31 -7.22
CA VAL A 56 12.14 9.29 -6.54
C VAL A 56 11.43 10.65 -6.51
N SER A 57 11.30 11.24 -5.32
CA SER A 57 10.73 12.59 -5.16
C SER A 57 11.65 13.63 -5.77
N MET A 58 11.06 14.68 -6.32
CA MET A 58 11.79 15.88 -6.74
C MET A 58 11.39 17.07 -5.87
N LYS A 59 12.36 17.85 -5.41
CA LYS A 59 12.14 19.10 -4.66
C LYS A 59 13.02 20.22 -5.22
N PRO A 60 12.58 21.49 -5.17
CA PRO A 60 13.46 22.61 -5.51
C PRO A 60 14.67 22.61 -4.57
N ASP A 61 15.86 22.83 -5.13
CA ASP A 61 17.07 23.02 -4.35
C ASP A 61 17.08 24.37 -3.63
N SER A 62 18.09 24.60 -2.78
CA SER A 62 18.23 25.85 -2.03
C SER A 62 18.73 27.03 -2.86
N SER A 63 18.87 26.87 -4.18
CA SER A 63 19.24 27.99 -5.04
C SER A 63 18.07 28.99 -5.13
N PRO A 64 18.34 30.29 -5.36
CA PRO A 64 17.29 31.29 -5.54
C PRO A 64 16.31 30.96 -6.68
N GLU A 65 16.75 30.15 -7.64
CA GLU A 65 15.98 29.76 -8.82
C GLU A 65 15.13 28.49 -8.57
N GLY A 66 15.33 27.81 -7.43
CA GLY A 66 14.51 26.67 -7.01
C GLY A 66 14.58 25.49 -7.99
N VAL A 67 15.77 25.18 -8.51
CA VAL A 67 15.93 24.11 -9.50
C VAL A 67 15.52 22.77 -8.90
N TYR A 68 14.57 22.09 -9.53
CA TYR A 68 14.10 20.80 -9.05
C TYR A 68 15.20 19.74 -9.16
N ARG A 69 15.49 19.09 -8.05
CA ARG A 69 16.44 17.98 -7.95
C ARG A 69 15.80 16.77 -7.29
N GLN A 70 16.31 15.61 -7.63
CA GLN A 70 15.96 14.37 -6.94
C GLN A 70 16.38 14.44 -5.47
N VAL A 71 15.47 14.05 -4.59
CA VAL A 71 15.77 13.82 -3.18
C VAL A 71 16.49 12.46 -3.07
N PRO A 72 17.53 12.32 -2.23
CA PRO A 72 18.17 11.03 -2.03
C PRO A 72 17.15 9.94 -1.65
N PRO A 73 17.11 8.81 -2.37
CA PRO A 73 16.25 7.68 -2.02
C PRO A 73 16.76 6.97 -0.75
N PRO A 74 15.98 6.05 -0.15
CA PRO A 74 16.39 5.37 1.09
C PRO A 74 17.56 4.40 0.87
N VAL A 75 17.77 3.95 -0.38
CA VAL A 75 18.90 3.12 -0.79
C VAL A 75 19.35 3.48 -2.21
N ASP A 76 20.64 3.38 -2.49
CA ASP A 76 21.23 3.73 -3.79
C ASP A 76 20.63 2.95 -4.98
N ALA A 77 20.15 1.73 -4.72
CA ALA A 77 19.52 0.92 -5.76
C ALA A 77 18.21 1.52 -6.31
N LEU A 78 17.64 2.51 -5.62
CA LEU A 78 16.44 3.24 -6.04
C LEU A 78 16.78 4.59 -6.70
N ASP A 79 18.04 4.88 -6.99
CA ASP A 79 18.39 6.12 -7.70
C ASP A 79 17.71 6.19 -9.08
N GLY A 80 17.09 7.33 -9.39
CA GLY A 80 16.25 7.52 -10.57
C GLY A 80 15.06 6.54 -10.71
N PHE A 81 14.67 5.83 -9.63
CA PHE A 81 13.62 4.84 -9.69
C PHE A 81 12.26 5.44 -10.06
N PHE A 82 11.55 4.75 -10.94
CA PHE A 82 10.22 5.10 -11.40
C PHE A 82 9.41 3.82 -11.64
N GLY A 83 8.41 3.58 -10.80
CA GLY A 83 7.61 2.38 -10.88
C GLY A 83 6.67 2.22 -9.70
N VAL A 84 6.52 1.00 -9.20
CA VAL A 84 5.57 0.68 -8.13
C VAL A 84 6.24 -0.02 -6.97
N ARG A 85 5.68 0.17 -5.79
CA ARG A 85 5.98 -0.59 -4.58
C ARG A 85 4.80 -1.51 -4.30
N VAL A 86 5.09 -2.80 -4.14
CA VAL A 86 4.10 -3.81 -3.74
C VAL A 86 4.43 -4.29 -2.33
N THR A 87 3.55 -4.01 -1.38
CA THR A 87 3.81 -4.22 0.04
C THR A 87 2.95 -5.35 0.58
N HIS A 88 3.58 -6.33 1.22
CA HIS A 88 2.89 -7.38 1.98
C HIS A 88 2.81 -6.95 3.45
N CYS A 89 1.68 -6.33 3.81
CA CYS A 89 1.45 -5.67 5.10
C CYS A 89 1.70 -6.58 6.31
N PRO A 90 1.23 -7.85 6.36
CA PRO A 90 1.50 -8.75 7.48
C PRO A 90 2.98 -8.96 7.82
N SER A 91 3.86 -8.84 6.82
CA SER A 91 5.30 -9.05 6.99
C SER A 91 6.13 -7.77 7.05
N GLY A 92 5.58 -6.65 6.59
CA GLY A 92 6.34 -5.41 6.43
C GLY A 92 7.40 -5.46 5.33
N THR A 93 7.24 -6.34 4.34
CA THR A 93 8.18 -6.44 3.21
C THR A 93 7.56 -5.86 1.97
N PHE A 94 8.40 -5.27 1.11
CA PHE A 94 7.93 -4.76 -0.17
C PHE A 94 8.89 -5.09 -1.31
N HIS A 95 8.31 -5.11 -2.50
CA HIS A 95 9.02 -5.26 -3.75
C HIS A 95 8.86 -3.97 -4.56
N ALA A 96 9.98 -3.34 -4.90
CA ALA A 96 10.03 -2.23 -5.82
C ALA A 96 10.25 -2.76 -7.24
N ILE A 97 9.31 -2.46 -8.13
CA ILE A 97 9.31 -2.89 -9.52
C ILE A 97 9.51 -1.65 -10.40
N ASN A 98 10.67 -1.55 -11.06
CA ASN A 98 10.91 -0.50 -12.03
C ASN A 98 10.20 -0.87 -13.33
N THR A 99 9.35 0.02 -13.83
CA THR A 99 8.40 -0.30 -14.89
C THR A 99 8.76 0.33 -16.22
N GLY A 100 9.51 1.44 -16.22
CA GLY A 100 9.72 2.28 -17.41
C GLY A 100 8.44 2.84 -18.06
N GLN A 101 7.27 2.51 -17.52
CA GLN A 101 5.92 2.96 -17.89
C GLN A 101 5.30 3.69 -16.69
N GLY A 102 4.22 4.46 -16.92
CA GLY A 102 3.51 5.16 -15.86
C GLY A 102 3.14 4.22 -14.69
N PRO A 103 3.50 4.56 -13.44
CA PRO A 103 3.38 3.64 -12.30
C PRO A 103 1.93 3.29 -11.99
N GLU A 104 0.99 4.21 -12.21
CA GLU A 104 -0.45 3.95 -12.05
C GLU A 104 -0.96 2.85 -12.97
N THR A 105 -0.50 2.84 -14.23
CA THR A 105 -0.89 1.81 -15.21
C THR A 105 -0.39 0.43 -14.77
N VAL A 106 0.81 0.38 -14.20
CA VAL A 106 1.36 -0.87 -13.68
C VAL A 106 0.68 -1.29 -12.39
N ALA A 107 0.37 -0.35 -11.49
CA ALA A 107 -0.37 -0.65 -10.26
C ALA A 107 -1.73 -1.27 -10.59
N ALA A 108 -2.47 -0.66 -11.52
CA ALA A 108 -3.75 -1.20 -11.99
C ALA A 108 -3.60 -2.58 -12.65
N SER A 109 -2.56 -2.77 -13.48
CA SER A 109 -2.29 -4.06 -14.10
C SER A 109 -1.93 -5.14 -13.07
N LEU A 110 -1.15 -4.78 -12.05
CA LEU A 110 -0.77 -5.66 -10.94
C LEU A 110 -1.98 -6.09 -10.13
N ALA A 111 -2.83 -5.14 -9.74
CA ALA A 111 -4.09 -5.40 -9.07
C ALA A 111 -4.99 -6.34 -9.91
N ALA A 112 -4.96 -6.20 -11.23
CA ALA A 112 -5.74 -7.03 -12.15
C ALA A 112 -5.10 -8.40 -12.48
N THR A 113 -3.82 -8.64 -12.15
CA THR A 113 -3.11 -9.85 -12.60
C THR A 113 -3.60 -11.14 -11.92
N GLU A 114 -3.62 -12.22 -12.70
CA GLU A 114 -4.24 -13.49 -12.30
C GLU A 114 -3.43 -14.34 -11.31
N PHE A 115 -2.16 -14.03 -11.10
CA PHE A 115 -1.21 -14.88 -10.36
C PHE A 115 -1.55 -15.09 -8.88
N LEU A 116 -2.36 -14.21 -8.28
CA LEU A 116 -2.82 -14.35 -6.88
C LEU A 116 -4.35 -14.57 -6.80
N ARG A 117 -5.03 -14.58 -7.95
CA ARG A 117 -6.48 -14.54 -8.07
C ARG A 117 -7.17 -15.74 -7.45
N ASP A 118 -6.56 -16.93 -7.49
CA ASP A 118 -7.15 -18.14 -6.90
C ASP A 118 -7.11 -18.14 -5.37
N ARG A 119 -5.98 -17.73 -4.76
CA ARG A 119 -5.90 -17.60 -3.29
C ARG A 119 -6.75 -16.45 -2.77
N VAL A 120 -6.77 -15.34 -3.50
CA VAL A 120 -7.58 -14.16 -3.20
C VAL A 120 -9.08 -14.46 -3.32
N LYS A 121 -9.53 -15.12 -4.40
CA LYS A 121 -10.93 -15.57 -4.57
C LYS A 121 -11.37 -16.52 -3.45
N ASP A 122 -10.46 -17.34 -2.96
CA ASP A 122 -10.68 -18.21 -1.80
C ASP A 122 -10.70 -17.46 -0.45
N GLY A 123 -10.53 -16.14 -0.44
CA GLY A 123 -10.46 -15.34 0.79
C GLY A 123 -9.23 -15.65 1.64
N LYS A 124 -8.14 -16.15 1.04
CA LYS A 124 -6.92 -16.54 1.75
C LYS A 124 -5.88 -15.44 1.71
N LEU A 125 -5.17 -15.28 2.82
CA LEU A 125 -3.96 -14.45 2.92
C LEU A 125 -2.92 -14.91 1.90
N VAL A 126 -2.31 -13.93 1.24
CA VAL A 126 -1.19 -14.13 0.33
C VAL A 126 0.09 -14.19 1.16
N GLY A 127 0.93 -15.21 0.97
CA GLY A 127 2.23 -15.27 1.63
C GLY A 127 3.28 -14.44 0.89
N ARG A 128 4.33 -14.02 1.61
CA ARG A 128 5.50 -13.32 1.00
C ARG A 128 6.11 -14.08 -0.19
N GLY A 129 6.19 -15.41 -0.09
CA GLY A 129 6.76 -16.25 -1.15
C GLY A 129 5.89 -16.31 -2.41
N ASP A 130 4.56 -16.29 -2.23
CA ASP A 130 3.60 -16.24 -3.33
C ASP A 130 3.74 -14.91 -4.07
N LEU A 131 3.81 -13.80 -3.32
CA LEU A 131 3.98 -12.46 -3.86
C LEU A 131 5.27 -12.33 -4.65
N ALA A 132 6.40 -12.73 -4.06
CA ALA A 132 7.71 -12.66 -4.72
C ALA A 132 7.75 -13.49 -6.01
N SER A 133 7.07 -14.64 -6.03
CA SER A 133 6.98 -15.50 -7.22
C SER A 133 6.11 -14.87 -8.31
N ALA A 134 4.96 -14.30 -7.93
CA ALA A 134 4.04 -13.62 -8.85
C ALA A 134 4.70 -12.41 -9.51
N VAL A 135 5.33 -11.53 -8.72
CA VAL A 135 6.02 -10.34 -9.25
C VAL A 135 7.14 -10.74 -10.21
N ARG A 136 7.96 -11.74 -9.83
CA ARG A 136 9.03 -12.24 -10.69
C ARG A 136 8.51 -12.81 -12.01
N ALA A 137 7.38 -13.52 -11.99
CA ALA A 137 6.79 -14.10 -13.21
C ALA A 137 6.36 -13.03 -14.21
N VAL A 138 5.86 -11.89 -13.74
CA VAL A 138 5.34 -10.82 -14.60
C VAL A 138 6.43 -9.85 -15.06
N TYR A 139 7.31 -9.42 -14.15
CA TYR A 139 8.23 -8.29 -14.38
C TYR A 139 9.70 -8.70 -14.44
N GLY A 140 10.02 -9.96 -14.14
CA GLY A 140 11.38 -10.48 -14.18
C GLY A 140 12.28 -9.96 -13.07
N LYS A 141 12.77 -8.72 -13.18
CA LYS A 141 13.70 -8.09 -12.21
C LYS A 141 12.95 -7.21 -11.22
N GLN A 142 13.23 -7.41 -9.93
CA GLN A 142 12.66 -6.63 -8.83
C GLN A 142 13.74 -6.28 -7.82
N ILE A 143 13.59 -5.15 -7.14
CA ILE A 143 14.38 -4.80 -5.96
C ILE A 143 13.54 -5.19 -4.75
N THR A 144 14.00 -6.19 -3.99
CA THR A 144 13.34 -6.56 -2.74
C THR A 144 13.92 -5.74 -1.60
N LEU A 145 13.06 -5.02 -0.88
CA LEU A 145 13.44 -4.22 0.27
C LEU A 145 12.61 -4.66 1.48
N ARG A 146 13.15 -4.39 2.67
CA ARG A 146 12.42 -4.60 3.92
C ARG A 146 12.02 -3.23 4.42
N GLU A 147 10.73 -3.01 4.59
CA GLU A 147 10.29 -1.82 5.33
C GLU A 147 10.52 -2.11 6.81
N THR A 148 11.23 -1.22 7.49
CA THR A 148 11.36 -1.27 8.97
C THR A 148 10.31 -0.40 9.65
N GLU A 149 9.56 0.36 8.85
CA GLU A 149 8.57 1.33 9.25
C GLU A 149 7.21 0.96 8.65
N GLU A 150 6.12 1.56 9.11
CA GLU A 150 4.83 1.31 8.51
C GLU A 150 4.64 2.22 7.28
N THR A 151 4.13 1.68 6.16
CA THR A 151 3.72 2.51 5.01
C THR A 151 2.32 3.05 5.24
N CYS A 152 2.02 4.24 4.71
CA CYS A 152 0.66 4.78 4.76
C CYS A 152 -0.36 3.76 4.21
N GLY A 153 -0.03 3.11 3.09
CA GLY A 153 -0.92 2.17 2.43
C GLY A 153 -1.38 1.04 3.35
N CYS A 154 -0.47 0.44 4.11
CA CYS A 154 -0.81 -0.60 5.08
C CYS A 154 -1.61 -0.06 6.27
N SER A 155 -1.28 1.13 6.77
CA SER A 155 -2.06 1.79 7.84
C SER A 155 -3.52 2.02 7.45
N VAL A 156 -3.74 2.41 6.20
CA VAL A 156 -5.06 2.77 5.69
C VAL A 156 -5.86 1.55 5.27
N ALA A 157 -5.27 0.64 4.49
CA ALA A 157 -5.99 -0.50 3.94
C ALA A 157 -6.09 -1.69 4.91
N PHE A 158 -5.08 -1.89 5.76
CA PHE A 158 -4.96 -3.08 6.61
C PHE A 158 -4.46 -2.77 8.03
N PRO A 159 -5.18 -1.92 8.80
CA PRO A 159 -4.72 -1.46 10.11
C PRO A 159 -4.51 -2.58 11.14
N ASP A 160 -5.16 -3.72 10.97
CA ASP A 160 -5.05 -4.88 11.87
C ASP A 160 -3.91 -5.84 11.50
N LEU A 161 -3.32 -5.68 10.31
CA LEU A 161 -2.24 -6.55 9.80
C LEU A 161 -0.85 -5.94 9.99
N LYS A 162 -0.72 -4.95 10.87
CA LYS A 162 0.53 -4.26 11.15
C LYS A 162 1.56 -5.22 11.78
N PRO A 163 2.78 -5.33 11.22
CA PRO A 163 3.85 -6.08 11.85
C PRO A 163 4.24 -5.47 13.18
N LYS A 164 4.46 -6.32 14.20
CA LYS A 164 4.91 -5.86 15.52
C LYS A 164 6.29 -5.21 15.43
N GLY A 165 6.48 -4.09 16.12
CA GLY A 165 7.77 -3.40 16.24
C GLY A 165 8.09 -2.43 15.09
N MET A 166 7.15 -2.19 14.17
CA MET A 166 7.28 -1.10 13.20
C MET A 166 6.92 0.24 13.80
N THR A 167 7.63 1.30 13.40
CA THR A 167 7.25 2.68 13.70
C THR A 167 5.94 3.00 12.95
N PRO A 168 4.84 3.35 13.65
CA PRO A 168 3.58 3.68 13.00
C PRO A 168 3.71 4.87 12.06
N TYR A 169 2.97 4.87 10.95
CA TYR A 169 3.05 5.93 9.93
C TYR A 169 2.88 7.34 10.52
N ALA A 170 1.91 7.53 11.42
CA ALA A 170 1.65 8.81 12.08
C ALA A 170 2.79 9.30 13.01
N GLN A 171 3.77 8.46 13.31
CA GLN A 171 4.91 8.76 14.18
C GLN A 171 6.23 8.87 13.40
N ARG A 172 6.19 8.70 12.07
CA ARG A 172 7.36 8.80 11.20
C ARG A 172 7.76 10.25 10.99
N THR A 173 9.08 10.50 10.94
CA THR A 173 9.66 11.84 10.74
C THR A 173 10.14 12.06 9.31
N ASP A 174 10.21 11.01 8.50
CA ASP A 174 10.65 11.02 7.11
C ASP A 174 9.49 11.20 6.12
N THR A 175 8.28 11.39 6.62
CA THR A 175 7.06 11.53 5.83
C THR A 175 6.63 12.99 5.71
N THR A 176 6.28 13.42 4.50
CA THR A 176 5.60 14.70 4.24
C THR A 176 4.32 14.46 3.45
N THR A 177 3.18 14.85 4.01
CA THR A 177 1.89 14.83 3.32
C THR A 177 1.74 16.11 2.50
N ASN A 178 1.45 15.97 1.21
CA ASN A 178 1.02 17.09 0.38
C ASN A 178 -0.51 17.06 0.36
N TYR A 179 -1.14 18.04 1.01
CA TYR A 179 -2.59 18.27 0.89
C TYR A 179 -2.87 19.31 -0.20
#